data_AF-A0A2G9UZN4-F1
#
_entry.id   AF-A0A2G9UZN4-F1
#
_cell.length_a   1.000
_cell.length_b   1.000
_cell.length_c   1.000
_cell.angle_alpha   90.00
_cell.angle_beta   90.00
_cell.angle_gamma   90.00
#
_symmetry.space_group_name_H-M   'P 1'
#
loop_
_entity.id
_entity.type
_entity.pdbx_description
1 polymer ?
#
loop_
_entity_poly.entity_id
_entity_poly.type
_entity_poly.pdbx_seq_one_letter_code
_entity_poly.pdbx_strand_id
1 'polypeptide(L)'
;MRISAGTQARLVKTNAWIGLRLAAQKSRLWIWTDGSPVNYSKWAPEEPHTWSAKEGCAQIFNATKDYDTHKYIMWSNYICSEQLKSFVCKVKKVKKLPSVKKLRRSCSTA
;
A
#
# COMPACT_ATOMS: atom_id res chain seq x y z
N MET A 1 -4.04 -5.92 7.11
CA MET A 1 -2.71 -5.71 6.48
C MET A 1 -1.71 -5.41 7.59
N ARG A 2 -0.71 -6.27 7.84
CA ARG A 2 0.40 -5.91 8.74
C ARG A 2 1.48 -5.30 7.88
N ILE A 3 1.76 -4.00 8.03
CA ILE A 3 3.05 -3.46 7.60
C ILE A 3 4.06 -3.95 8.64
N SER A 4 4.47 -5.20 8.49
CA SER A 4 5.47 -5.81 9.36
C SER A 4 6.80 -5.08 9.16
N ALA A 5 7.35 -4.54 10.24
CA ALA A 5 8.62 -3.82 10.30
C ALA A 5 9.88 -4.63 9.89
N GLY A 6 9.71 -5.85 9.35
CA GLY A 6 10.79 -6.82 9.13
C GLY A 6 11.07 -7.19 7.67
N THR A 7 10.40 -6.59 6.69
CA THR A 7 10.84 -6.68 5.28
C THR A 7 11.43 -5.33 4.94
N GLN A 8 12.65 -5.28 4.37
CA GLN A 8 13.33 -4.03 4.00
C GLN A 8 12.46 -3.21 3.03
N ALA A 9 11.51 -2.47 3.56
CA ALA A 9 10.88 -1.38 2.87
C ALA A 9 11.97 -0.31 2.82
N ARG A 10 12.66 -0.25 1.68
CA ARG A 10 13.53 0.88 1.36
C ARG A 10 12.79 2.15 1.78
N LEU A 11 13.36 2.91 2.70
CA LEU A 11 12.74 4.13 3.23
C LEU A 11 12.21 4.93 2.04
N VAL A 12 10.90 5.13 2.01
CA VAL A 12 10.27 5.84 0.91
C VAL A 12 10.71 7.29 1.07
N LYS A 13 11.71 7.68 0.27
CA LYS A 13 12.33 9.02 0.32
C LYS A 13 11.36 10.12 -0.12
N THR A 14 10.32 9.73 -0.85
CA THR A 14 9.26 10.57 -1.42
C THR A 14 7.90 10.04 -0.98
N ASN A 15 6.84 10.82 -1.13
CA ASN A 15 5.51 10.31 -0.85
C ASN A 15 5.16 9.18 -1.83
N ALA A 16 4.42 8.19 -1.36
CA ALA A 16 4.00 7.08 -2.21
C ALA A 16 2.56 6.68 -1.96
N TRP A 17 1.86 6.35 -3.04
CA TRP A 17 0.52 5.78 -2.95
C TRP A 17 0.56 4.42 -2.25
N ILE A 18 -0.43 4.20 -1.37
CA ILE A 18 -0.77 2.88 -0.86
C ILE A 18 -2.17 2.50 -1.33
N GLY A 19 -2.50 1.22 -1.29
CA GLY A 19 -3.78 0.72 -1.80
C GLY A 19 -5.02 1.08 -0.97
N LEU A 20 -4.97 2.07 -0.07
CA LEU A 20 -6.12 2.46 0.77
C LEU A 20 -6.82 3.66 0.13
N ARG A 21 -8.15 3.58 -0.02
CA ARG A 21 -8.97 4.65 -0.61
C ARG A 21 -10.34 4.75 0.06
N LEU A 22 -11.04 5.86 -0.15
CA LEU A 22 -12.46 5.97 0.19
C LEU A 22 -13.29 4.98 -0.64
N ALA A 23 -14.29 4.36 0.00
CA ALA A 23 -15.18 3.40 -0.64
C ALA A 23 -16.04 4.05 -1.73
N ALA A 24 -16.54 5.26 -1.44
CA ALA A 24 -17.32 6.10 -2.34
C ALA A 24 -17.04 7.58 -2.05
N GLN A 25 -17.39 8.45 -3.00
CA GLN A 25 -17.32 9.89 -2.77
C GLN A 25 -18.16 10.31 -1.56
N LYS A 26 -17.66 11.23 -0.74
CA LYS A 26 -18.31 11.69 0.51
C LYS A 26 -18.47 10.60 1.58
N SER A 27 -17.89 9.42 1.40
CA SER A 27 -17.88 8.37 2.42
C SER A 27 -16.83 8.65 3.50
N ARG A 28 -17.06 8.13 4.71
CA ARG A 28 -16.03 8.03 5.77
C ARG A 28 -15.39 6.65 5.85
N LEU A 29 -15.80 5.73 4.96
CA LEU A 29 -15.32 4.35 4.94
C LEU A 29 -14.09 4.23 4.04
N TRP A 30 -12.99 3.77 4.63
CA TRP A 30 -11.75 3.44 3.93
C TRP A 30 -11.70 1.94 3.63
N ILE A 31 -11.25 1.59 2.43
CA ILE A 31 -11.10 0.20 1.97
C ILE A 31 -9.77 -0.01 1.28
N TRP A 32 -9.22 -1.23 1.40
CA TRP A 32 -8.06 -1.65 0.62
C TRP A 32 -8.50 -2.09 -0.77
N THR A 33 -7.72 -1.75 -1.79
CA THR A 33 -7.93 -2.17 -3.19
C THR A 33 -7.80 -3.68 -3.39
N ASP A 34 -7.14 -4.39 -2.47
CA ASP A 34 -7.02 -5.86 -2.50
C ASP A 34 -8.15 -6.59 -1.76
N GLY A 35 -9.15 -5.86 -1.25
CA GLY A 35 -10.28 -6.41 -0.50
C GLY A 35 -9.97 -6.85 0.93
N SER A 36 -8.74 -6.66 1.42
CA SER A 36 -8.42 -6.95 2.82
C SER A 36 -9.21 -6.04 3.76
N PRO A 37 -9.59 -6.52 4.96
CA PRO A 37 -10.21 -5.66 5.96
C PRO A 37 -9.23 -4.58 6.46
N VAL A 38 -9.75 -3.38 6.71
CA VAL A 38 -9.01 -2.30 7.37
C VAL A 38 -9.02 -2.55 8.87
N ASN A 39 -7.95 -3.17 9.36
CA ASN A 39 -7.78 -3.54 10.78
C ASN A 39 -6.54 -2.90 11.43
N TYR A 40 -5.88 -1.99 10.71
CA TYR A 40 -4.72 -1.25 11.16
C TYR A 40 -4.76 0.12 10.48
N SER A 41 -4.42 1.16 11.24
CA SER A 41 -4.29 2.52 10.73
C SER A 41 -3.07 3.22 11.32
N LYS A 42 -2.39 4.01 10.49
CA LYS A 42 -1.28 4.87 10.93
C LYS A 42 -1.41 6.28 10.32
N TRP A 43 -2.61 6.84 10.42
CA TRP A 43 -2.88 8.22 10.04
C TRP A 43 -1.97 9.18 10.80
N ALA A 44 -1.47 10.21 10.10
CA ALA A 44 -0.80 11.32 10.76
C ALA A 44 -1.78 12.05 11.70
N PRO A 45 -1.27 12.84 12.67
CA PRO A 45 -2.13 13.72 13.43
C PRO A 45 -3.03 14.53 12.49
N GLU A 46 -4.30 14.69 12.88
CA GLU A 46 -5.31 15.44 12.12
C GLU A 46 -5.76 14.81 10.78
N GLU A 47 -5.26 13.63 10.44
CA GLU A 47 -5.70 12.84 9.29
C GLU A 47 -6.68 11.71 9.70
N PRO A 48 -7.60 11.31 8.80
CA PRO A 48 -7.88 11.92 7.50
C PRO A 48 -8.64 13.24 7.65
N HIS A 49 -8.19 14.29 6.96
CA HIS A 49 -8.87 15.59 7.01
C HIS A 49 -10.32 15.50 6.49
N THR A 50 -11.23 16.22 7.13
CA THR A 50 -12.67 16.18 6.82
C THR A 50 -13.02 16.82 5.47
N TRP A 51 -12.23 17.78 4.99
CA TRP A 51 -12.50 18.50 3.73
C TRP A 51 -12.20 17.66 2.48
N SER A 52 -11.27 16.71 2.58
CA SER A 52 -10.97 15.70 1.56
C SER A 52 -11.88 14.46 1.65
N ALA A 53 -12.94 14.49 2.47
CA ALA A 53 -13.91 13.41 2.54
C ALA A 53 -14.73 13.23 1.24
N LYS A 54 -14.69 14.19 0.31
CA LYS A 54 -15.40 14.08 -0.99
C LYS A 54 -14.76 13.04 -1.91
N GLU A 55 -13.45 12.90 -1.92
CA GLU A 55 -12.69 11.87 -2.64
C GLU A 55 -11.29 11.77 -2.00
N GLY A 56 -10.76 10.56 -1.85
CA GLY A 56 -9.56 10.38 -1.03
C GLY A 56 -8.81 9.09 -1.31
N CYS A 57 -7.52 9.24 -1.60
CA CYS A 57 -6.55 8.17 -1.74
C CYS A 57 -5.50 8.35 -0.64
N ALA A 58 -5.05 7.26 -0.03
CA ALA A 58 -4.06 7.35 1.02
C ALA A 58 -2.65 7.29 0.44
N GLN A 59 -1.80 8.22 0.89
CA GLN A 59 -0.36 8.17 0.65
C GLN A 59 0.38 7.92 1.96
N ILE A 60 1.53 7.26 1.88
CA ILE A 60 2.55 7.35 2.92
C ILE A 60 3.41 8.58 2.65
N PHE A 61 3.67 9.34 3.70
CA PHE A 61 4.51 10.54 3.65
C PHE A 61 5.38 10.64 4.91
N ASN A 62 6.43 11.45 4.83
CA ASN A 62 7.21 11.82 6.02
C ASN A 62 6.43 12.87 6.80
N ALA A 63 5.74 12.43 7.85
CA ALA A 63 5.15 13.34 8.82
C ALA A 63 6.25 13.82 9.78
N THR A 64 6.40 15.14 9.90
CA THR A 64 7.13 15.77 10.99
C THR A 64 6.16 15.95 12.16
N LYS A 65 6.55 15.55 13.36
CA LYS A 65 5.86 16.00 14.57
C LYS A 65 6.57 17.26 15.05
N ASP A 66 5.82 18.32 15.35
CA ASP A 66 6.42 19.60 15.74
C ASP A 66 7.48 19.43 16.84
N TYR A 67 8.58 20.19 16.68
CA TYR A 67 9.77 20.28 17.54
C TYR A 67 10.73 19.08 17.62
N ASP A 68 10.40 17.92 17.05
CA ASP A 68 11.30 16.77 17.08
C ASP A 68 11.72 16.35 15.66
N THR A 69 13.03 16.27 15.42
CA THR A 69 13.64 15.97 14.12
C THR A 69 13.33 14.55 13.58
N HIS A 70 12.54 13.77 14.32
CA HIS A 70 12.13 12.42 13.96
C HIS A 70 11.06 12.42 12.85
N LYS A 71 11.48 12.01 11.65
CA LYS A 71 10.58 11.75 10.51
C LYS A 71 9.88 10.41 10.70
N TYR A 72 8.55 10.42 10.83
CA TYR A 72 7.76 9.20 10.89
C TYR A 72 7.03 8.97 9.57
N ILE A 73 7.10 7.75 9.03
CA ILE A 73 6.28 7.35 7.89
C ILE A 73 4.84 7.15 8.38
N MET A 74 3.95 8.07 8.04
CA MET A 74 2.53 8.05 8.43
C MET A 74 1.64 8.18 7.19
N TRP A 75 0.33 8.01 7.35
CA TRP A 75 -0.63 8.05 6.26
C TRP A 75 -1.31 9.42 6.21
N SER A 76 -1.51 9.96 5.02
CA SER A 76 -2.30 11.17 4.78
C SER A 76 -3.31 10.91 3.68
N ASN A 77 -4.49 11.55 3.80
CA ASN A 77 -5.46 11.57 2.71
C ASN A 77 -5.03 12.59 1.66
N TYR A 78 -5.01 12.19 0.40
CA TYR A 78 -4.59 13.03 -0.72
C TYR A 78 -5.51 12.85 -1.93
N ILE A 79 -5.51 13.85 -2.80
CA ILE A 79 -6.36 13.90 -3.99
C ILE A 79 -5.91 12.79 -4.96
N CYS A 80 -6.82 11.88 -5.32
CA CYS A 80 -6.49 10.71 -6.13
C CYS A 80 -5.95 11.04 -7.53
N SER A 81 -6.34 12.19 -8.09
CA SER A 81 -5.90 12.65 -9.41
C SER A 81 -4.48 13.19 -9.44
N GLU A 82 -3.83 13.33 -8.28
CA GLU A 82 -2.46 13.82 -8.17
C GLU A 82 -1.43 12.78 -8.61
N GLN A 83 -0.37 13.25 -9.26
CA GLN A 83 0.68 12.39 -9.78
C GLN A 83 1.82 12.24 -8.78
N LEU A 84 1.69 11.29 -7.84
CA LEU A 84 2.84 10.86 -7.05
C LEU A 84 3.79 10.01 -7.90
N LYS A 85 5.09 10.24 -7.72
CA LYS A 85 6.17 9.53 -8.44
C LYS A 85 6.36 8.08 -7.98
N SER A 86 5.63 7.62 -6.96
CA SER A 86 5.90 6.34 -6.30
C SER A 86 4.64 5.71 -5.73
N PHE A 87 4.63 4.38 -5.66
CA PHE A 87 3.57 3.57 -5.07
C PHE A 87 4.14 2.29 -4.46
N VAL A 88 3.42 1.72 -3.50
CA VAL A 88 3.81 0.48 -2.81
C VAL A 88 2.89 -0.66 -3.24
N CYS A 89 3.47 -1.71 -3.81
CA CYS A 89 2.74 -2.92 -4.18
C CYS A 89 2.79 -4.00 -3.09
N LYS A 90 1.70 -4.75 -2.99
CA LYS A 90 1.62 -6.01 -2.23
C LYS A 90 1.32 -7.14 -3.19
N VAL A 91 2.15 -8.18 -3.16
CA VAL A 91 1.98 -9.39 -3.99
C VAL A 91 1.86 -10.58 -3.06
N LYS A 92 0.93 -11.50 -3.35
CA LYS A 92 0.87 -12.79 -2.64
C LYS A 92 2.12 -13.58 -3.00
N LYS A 93 2.87 -14.04 -2.00
CA LYS A 93 3.95 -14.99 -2.24
C LYS A 93 3.34 -16.26 -2.83
N VAL A 94 3.68 -16.56 -4.08
CA VAL A 94 3.32 -17.84 -4.69
C VAL A 94 4.16 -18.91 -3.99
N LYS A 95 3.52 -19.87 -3.33
CA LYS A 95 4.21 -21.09 -2.89
C LYS A 95 4.78 -21.71 -4.17
N LYS A 96 6.09 -21.99 -4.22
CA LYS A 96 6.78 -22.53 -5.43
C LYS A 96 5.83 -23.48 -6.15
N LEU A 97 5.49 -23.14 -7.40
CA LEU A 97 4.68 -24.03 -8.24
C LEU A 97 5.33 -25.42 -8.18
N PRO A 98 4.56 -26.52 -8.02
CA PRO A 98 5.13 -27.84 -8.16
C PRO A 98 5.89 -27.83 -9.49
N SER A 99 7.19 -28.11 -9.42
CA SER A 99 8.06 -28.16 -10.57
C SER A 99 7.31 -28.91 -11.64
N VAL A 100 6.97 -28.23 -12.75
CA VAL A 100 6.44 -28.89 -13.94
C VAL A 100 7.42 -30.04 -14.16
N LYS A 101 6.98 -31.27 -13.86
CA LYS A 101 7.82 -32.46 -14.06
C LYS A 101 8.19 -32.35 -15.52
N LYS A 102 9.48 -32.07 -15.81
CA LYS A 102 9.98 -31.99 -17.19
C LYS A 102 9.39 -33.21 -17.89
N LEU A 103 8.43 -33.00 -18.79
CA LEU A 103 7.92 -34.09 -19.60
C LEU A 103 9.16 -34.53 -20.36
N ARG A 104 9.73 -35.69 -19.98
CA ARG A 104 10.85 -36.24 -20.74
C ARG A 104 10.29 -36.44 -22.14
N ARG A 105 10.78 -35.67 -23.09
CA ARG A 105 10.54 -35.93 -24.51
C ARG A 105 11.28 -37.23 -24.81
N SER A 106 10.63 -38.37 -24.63
CA SER A 106 11.12 -39.63 -25.19
C SER A 106 10.80 -39.59 -26.67
N CYS A 107 11.81 -39.33 -27.48
CA CYS A 107 11.73 -39.64 -28.91
C CYS A 107 11.70 -41.16 -29.01
N SER A 108 10.59 -41.72 -29.49
CA SER A 108 10.52 -43.15 -29.83
C SER A 108 10.85 -43.24 -31.31
N THR A 109 12.03 -43.78 -31.62
CA THR A 109 12.35 -44.26 -32.96
C THR A 109 11.74 -45.66 -33.10
N ALA A 110 10.81 -45.80 -34.04
CA ALA A 110 10.52 -47.04 -34.73
C ALA A 110 10.05 -46.67 -36.15
#